data_AF-A0A437QRE8-F1
#
_entry.id   AF-A0A437QRE8-F1
#
_cell.length_a   1.000
_cell.length_b   1.000
_cell.length_c   1.000
_cell.angle_alpha   90.00
_cell.angle_beta   90.00
_cell.angle_gamma   90.00
#
_symmetry.space_group_name_H-M   'P 1'
#
loop_
_entity.id
_entity.type
_entity.pdbx_description
1 polymer ?
#
loop_
_entity_poly.entity_id
_entity_poly.type
_entity_poly.pdbx_seq_one_letter_code
_entity_poly.pdbx_strand_id
1 'polypeptide(L)' 'MATSTMNSPSKSPRKSLNDEPRFTPNMDNYRTSLAYEGLALKKNTEPKSIADLKRKYAQ' A
#
# COMPACT_ATOMS: atom_id res chain seq x y z
N MET A 1 -30.54 42.04 -29.49
CA MET A 1 -30.58 41.40 -28.17
C MET A 1 -29.38 40.46 -28.08
N ALA A 2 -28.38 40.78 -27.27
CA ALA A 2 -27.16 39.98 -27.12
C ALA A 2 -27.34 39.01 -25.95
N THR A 3 -27.27 37.71 -26.20
CA THR A 3 -27.33 36.67 -25.16
C THR A 3 -25.96 36.55 -24.49
N SER A 4 -25.85 37.10 -23.28
CA SER A 4 -24.66 36.94 -22.43
C SER A 4 -24.73 35.60 -21.70
N THR A 5 -23.97 34.62 -22.19
CA THR A 5 -23.82 33.30 -21.57
C THR A 5 -22.86 33.42 -20.39
N MET A 6 -23.37 33.43 -19.16
CA MET A 6 -22.51 33.43 -17.97
C MET A 6 -21.87 32.04 -17.78
N ASN A 7 -20.54 31.99 -17.89
CA ASN A 7 -19.73 30.82 -17.56
C ASN A 7 -19.85 30.49 -16.07
N SER A 8 -20.23 29.25 -15.76
CA SER A 8 -20.25 28.72 -14.40
C SER A 8 -18.82 28.43 -13.89
N PRO A 9 -18.53 28.62 -12.60
CA PRO A 9 -17.19 28.39 -12.05
C PRO A 9 -16.83 26.90 -12.11
N SER A 10 -15.68 26.58 -12.72
CA SER A 10 -15.16 25.21 -12.75
C SER A 10 -14.89 24.73 -11.33
N LYS A 11 -15.59 23.66 -10.92
CA LYS A 11 -15.32 22.96 -9.67
C LYS A 11 -13.85 22.51 -9.65
N SER A 12 -13.12 22.93 -8.62
CA SER A 12 -11.80 22.41 -8.31
C SER A 12 -11.85 20.87 -8.14
N PRO A 13 -10.84 20.12 -8.61
CA PRO A 13 -10.85 18.67 -8.49
C PRO A 13 -10.73 18.30 -7.01
N ARG A 14 -11.70 17.54 -6.50
CA ARG A 14 -11.64 16.94 -5.17
C ARG A 14 -10.51 15.91 -5.19
N LYS A 15 -9.41 16.16 -4.46
CA LYS A 15 -8.38 15.15 -4.20
C LYS A 15 -9.06 13.92 -3.58
N SER A 16 -8.88 12.76 -4.19
CA SER A 16 -9.42 11.53 -3.62
C SER A 16 -8.52 11.11 -2.46
N LEU A 17 -9.09 10.58 -1.37
CA LEU A 17 -8.32 10.02 -0.25
C LEU A 17 -7.43 8.83 -0.66
N ASN A 18 -7.54 8.37 -1.92
CA ASN A 18 -6.70 7.33 -2.50
C ASN A 18 -5.40 7.86 -3.11
N ASP A 19 -5.23 9.19 -3.20
CA ASP A 19 -4.04 9.84 -3.75
C ASP A 19 -2.96 10.08 -2.69
N GLU A 20 -3.18 9.68 -1.43
CA GLU A 20 -2.15 9.72 -0.40
C GLU A 20 -1.13 8.60 -0.64
N PRO A 21 0.19 8.93 -0.63
CA PRO A 21 1.22 7.94 -0.83
C PRO A 21 1.17 6.92 0.32
N ARG A 22 0.80 5.68 -0.01
CA ARG A 22 0.83 4.58 0.95
C ARG A 22 2.28 4.19 1.22
N PHE A 23 2.62 4.06 2.49
CA PHE A 23 3.90 3.50 2.88
C PHE A 23 4.02 2.08 2.32
N THR A 24 5.07 1.86 1.52
CA THR A 24 5.43 0.54 1.01
C THR A 24 6.77 0.15 1.63
N PRO A 25 6.84 -0.94 2.42
CA PRO A 25 8.10 -1.38 3.01
C PRO A 25 9.12 -1.72 1.93
N ASN A 26 10.38 -1.31 2.14
CA ASN A 26 11.49 -1.78 1.33
C ASN A 26 11.90 -3.18 1.80
N MET A 27 11.66 -4.18 0.94
CA MET A 27 11.96 -5.59 1.24
C MET A 27 13.46 -5.87 1.38
N ASP A 28 14.32 -5.08 0.75
CA ASP A 28 15.78 -5.23 0.88
C ASP A 28 16.23 -4.78 2.27
N ASN A 29 15.70 -3.66 2.76
CA ASN A 29 15.94 -3.22 4.14
C ASN A 29 15.49 -4.31 5.13
N TYR A 30 14.32 -4.92 4.92
CA TYR A 30 13.84 -6.00 5.77
C TYR A 30 14.80 -7.21 5.78
N ARG A 31 15.31 -7.63 4.61
CA ARG A 31 16.31 -8.71 4.52
C ARG A 31 17.61 -8.37 5.22
N THR A 32 18.10 -7.15 5.03
CA THR A 32 19.32 -6.66 5.69
C THR A 32 19.17 -6.63 7.20
N SER A 33 18.03 -6.13 7.71
CA SER A 33 17.73 -6.15 9.15
C SER A 33 17.75 -7.57 9.72
N LEU A 34 17.12 -8.54 9.04
CA LEU A 34 17.17 -9.95 9.45
C LEU A 34 18.61 -10.49 9.49
N ALA A 35 19.43 -10.15 8.50
CA ALA A 35 20.81 -10.64 8.43
C ALA A 35 21.67 -10.16 9.61
N TYR A 36 21.47 -8.92 10.11
CA TYR A 36 22.14 -8.43 11.30
C TYR A 36 21.78 -9.20 12.57
N GLU A 37 20.57 -9.75 12.61
CA GLU A 37 20.08 -10.59 13.72
C GLU A 37 20.44 -12.08 13.51
N GLY A 38 21.19 -12.42 12.45
CA GLY A 38 21.52 -13.80 12.09
C GLY A 38 20.34 -14.61 11.54
N LEU A 39 19.27 -13.94 11.12
CA LEU A 39 18.06 -14.54 10.56
C LEU A 39 18.05 -14.46 9.03
N ALA A 40 17.34 -15.40 8.40
CA ALA A 40 17.14 -15.42 6.95
C ALA A 40 15.70 -15.76 6.59
N LEU A 41 15.17 -15.08 5.56
CA LEU A 41 13.87 -15.39 4.99
C LEU A 41 13.88 -16.76 4.31
N LYS A 42 13.03 -17.66 4.79
CA LYS A 42 12.83 -18.97 4.16
C LYS A 42 12.16 -18.78 2.80
N LYS A 43 12.79 -19.28 1.74
CA LYS A 43 12.21 -19.35 0.40
C LYS A 43 11.14 -20.46 0.39
N ASN A 44 9.89 -20.09 0.65
CA ASN A 44 8.76 -20.99 0.47
C ASN A 44 8.22 -20.83 -0.96
N THR A 45 7.97 -21.95 -1.63
CA THR A 45 7.37 -21.98 -2.98
C THR A 45 5.88 -21.69 -2.98
N GLU A 46 5.19 -21.93 -1.86
CA GLU A 46 3.76 -21.68 -1.73
C GLU A 46 3.47 -20.36 -1.01
N PRO A 47 2.64 -19.47 -1.60
CA PRO A 47 2.14 -18.31 -0.90
C PRO A 47 1.19 -18.76 0.22
N LYS A 48 1.38 -18.25 1.43
CA LYS A 48 0.53 -18.54 2.58
C LYS A 48 -0.13 -17.27 3.06
N SER A 49 -1.43 -17.33 3.36
CA SER A 49 -2.11 -16.19 3.95
C SER A 49 -1.72 -16.03 5.43
N ILE A 50 -1.81 -14.80 5.93
CA ILE A 50 -1.60 -14.51 7.36
C ILE A 50 -2.61 -15.29 8.21
N ALA A 51 -3.85 -15.48 7.72
CA ALA A 51 -4.88 -16.24 8.41
C ALA A 51 -4.49 -17.72 8.56
N ASP A 52 -3.93 -18.34 7.50
CA ASP A 52 -3.48 -19.74 7.55
C ASP A 52 -2.31 -19.92 8.52
N LEU A 53 -1.37 -18.98 8.52
CA LEU A 53 -0.24 -18.98 9.45
C LEU A 53 -0.73 -18.87 10.89
N LYS A 54 -1.63 -17.92 11.19
CA LYS A 54 -2.22 -17.78 12.52
C LYS A 54 -2.95 -19.05 12.96
N ARG A 55 -3.78 -19.64 12.10
CA ARG A 55 -4.50 -20.89 12.41
C ARG A 55 -3.54 -22.05 12.71
N LYS A 56 -2.41 -22.13 12.00
CA LYS A 56 -1.44 -23.23 12.17
C LYS A 56 -0.62 -23.12 13.46
N TYR A 57 -0.29 -21.90 13.88
CA TYR A 57 0.69 -21.65 14.95
C TYR A 57 0.09 -21.05 16.22
N ALA A 58 -1.17 -20.64 16.22
CA ALA A 58 -1.91 -20.34 17.45
C ALA A 58 -2.21 -21.66 18.17
N GLN A 59 -1.25 -22.12 18.98
CA GLN A 59 -1.53 -23.07 20.06
C GLN A 59 -1.98 -22.31 21.30
#